data_AF-A4JSF9-F1
#
_entry.id   AF-A4JSF9-F1
#
_cell.length_a   1.000
_cell.length_b   1.000
_cell.length_c   1.000
_cell.angle_alpha   90.00
_cell.angle_beta   90.00
_cell.angle_gamma   90.00
#
_symmetry.space_group_name_H-M   'P 1'
#
loop_
_entity.id
_entity.type
_entity.pdbx_description
1 polymer ?
#
loop_
_entity_poly.entity_id
_entity_poly.type
_entity_poly.pdbx_seq_one_letter_code
_entity_poly.pdbx_strand_id
1 'polypeptide(L)'
;MNRSNGGSGRNPLRRDKRMQPHTKDSYREPKRPKGDRICEGCGAVCDAGRWTWYATPRDRRQLECPACKRMRENVPAGELVLHGAYLHAHRGMILELLQRQADMETSEHALERIMEIERSADSVTVRTTGAHMVRRLADALLHAHHGSLAINYRDGEDMLRAHWTRDDA
;
A
#
# COMPACT_ATOMS: atom_id res chain seq x y z
N MET A 1 10.52 1.91 -56.92
CA MET A 1 9.49 1.29 -56.06
C MET A 1 10.10 1.09 -54.68
N ASN A 2 10.04 2.11 -53.80
CA ASN A 2 10.65 2.05 -52.48
C ASN A 2 9.57 1.76 -51.42
N ARG A 3 9.79 0.70 -50.63
CA ARG A 3 8.93 0.27 -49.53
C ARG A 3 9.06 1.21 -48.35
N SER A 4 7.94 1.76 -47.91
CA SER A 4 7.79 2.43 -46.63
C SER A 4 7.35 1.44 -45.54
N ASN A 5 7.62 1.86 -44.30
CA ASN A 5 6.96 1.48 -43.05
C ASN A 5 7.59 0.37 -42.17
N GLY A 6 8.62 0.75 -41.43
CA GLY A 6 8.97 0.13 -40.14
C GLY A 6 8.38 0.97 -38.99
N GLY A 7 7.20 0.60 -38.52
CA GLY A 7 6.55 1.22 -37.35
C GLY A 7 7.25 0.80 -36.06
N SER A 8 7.93 1.75 -35.43
CA SER A 8 8.60 1.59 -34.14
C SER A 8 7.56 1.58 -33.01
N GLY A 9 7.18 0.39 -32.55
CA GLY A 9 6.43 0.21 -31.31
C GLY A 9 7.30 0.56 -30.11
N ARG A 10 7.21 1.81 -29.63
CA ARG A 10 7.85 2.23 -28.38
C ARG A 10 7.07 1.64 -27.21
N ASN A 11 7.60 0.57 -26.63
CA ASN A 11 7.16 0.01 -25.36
C ASN A 11 7.68 0.90 -24.21
N PRO A 12 6.85 1.64 -23.45
CA PRO A 12 7.32 2.45 -22.33
C PRO A 12 7.38 1.57 -21.08
N LEU A 13 8.15 0.48 -21.13
CA LEU A 13 8.41 -0.33 -19.95
C LEU A 13 9.90 -0.24 -19.62
N ARG A 14 10.17 0.19 -18.38
CA ARG A 14 11.47 0.33 -17.71
C ARG A 14 12.13 1.70 -17.79
N ARG A 15 11.64 2.65 -16.96
CA ARG A 15 12.54 3.72 -16.49
C ARG A 15 12.28 4.28 -15.10
N ASP A 16 11.76 3.52 -14.15
CA ASP A 16 11.67 4.02 -12.76
C ASP A 16 12.12 2.99 -11.73
N LYS A 17 13.44 2.76 -11.69
CA LYS A 17 14.17 2.29 -10.50
C LYS A 17 14.96 3.43 -9.85
N ARG A 18 14.48 4.68 -9.97
CA ARG A 18 14.90 5.71 -9.01
C ARG A 18 14.03 5.52 -7.78
N MET A 19 14.66 5.10 -6.68
CA MET A 19 14.06 5.14 -5.35
C MET A 19 13.83 6.63 -5.07
N GLN A 20 12.66 7.14 -5.46
CA GLN A 20 12.33 8.55 -5.27
C GLN A 20 12.18 8.80 -3.77
N PRO A 21 12.64 9.97 -3.27
CA PRO A 21 12.74 10.24 -1.85
C PRO A 21 11.39 10.02 -1.17
N HIS A 22 11.40 9.28 -0.06
CA HIS A 22 10.23 9.08 0.78
C HIS A 22 9.62 10.45 1.11
N THR A 23 8.38 10.69 0.68
CA THR A 23 7.55 11.77 1.23
C THR A 23 7.62 11.69 2.74
N LYS A 24 7.86 12.83 3.40
CA LYS A 24 8.14 12.91 4.84
C LYS A 24 6.85 12.68 5.64
N ASP A 25 6.48 11.42 5.80
CA ASP A 25 5.31 10.99 6.55
C ASP A 25 5.35 11.51 8.01
N SER A 26 4.53 12.52 8.29
CA SER A 26 4.40 13.19 9.60
C SER A 26 3.89 12.26 10.71
N TYR A 27 3.12 11.22 10.38
CA TYR A 27 2.65 10.24 11.35
C TYR A 27 3.78 9.33 11.87
N ARG A 28 4.93 9.29 11.19
CA ARG A 28 6.13 8.56 11.65
C ARG A 28 7.06 9.43 12.50
N GLU A 29 6.68 10.65 12.85
CA GLU A 29 7.45 11.52 13.75
C GLU A 29 7.01 11.39 15.23
N PRO A 30 7.94 11.34 16.20
CA PRO A 30 9.39 11.25 16.02
C PRO A 30 9.79 9.84 15.56
N LYS A 31 10.73 9.76 14.60
CA LYS A 31 11.23 8.49 14.06
C LYS A 31 11.85 7.56 15.12
N ARG A 32 12.28 8.12 16.26
CA ARG A 32 12.93 7.40 17.35
C ARG A 32 12.43 7.88 18.72
N PRO A 33 11.28 7.37 19.20
CA PRO A 33 10.81 7.67 20.54
C PRO A 33 11.82 7.20 21.59
N LYS A 34 11.93 7.92 22.73
CA LYS A 34 12.79 7.50 23.85
C LYS A 34 12.14 6.34 24.63
N GLY A 35 12.89 5.24 24.76
CA GLY A 35 12.51 4.03 25.49
C GLY A 35 11.54 3.14 24.71
N ASP A 36 11.48 1.86 25.09
CA ASP A 36 10.61 0.86 24.47
C ASP A 36 9.13 1.21 24.75
N ARG A 37 8.29 1.14 23.71
CA ARG A 37 6.86 1.48 23.80
C ARG A 37 5.98 0.35 23.30
N ILE A 38 4.79 0.20 23.87
CA ILE A 38 3.72 -0.65 23.32
C ILE A 38 2.59 0.26 22.82
N CYS A 39 2.03 -0.09 21.66
CA CYS A 39 0.80 0.48 21.17
C CYS A 39 -0.40 0.03 22.00
N GLU A 40 -1.15 0.94 22.62
CA GLU A 40 -2.37 0.57 23.38
C GLU A 40 -3.44 -0.06 22.47
N GLY A 41 -3.59 0.46 21.25
CA GLY A 41 -4.64 -0.01 20.33
C GLY A 41 -4.41 -1.35 19.65
N CYS A 42 -3.16 -1.80 19.48
CA CYS A 42 -2.88 -3.05 18.74
C CYS A 42 -1.77 -3.92 19.35
N GLY A 43 -1.09 -3.48 20.40
CA GLY A 43 0.02 -4.23 21.01
C GLY A 43 1.36 -4.17 20.25
N ALA A 44 1.42 -3.51 19.09
CA ALA A 44 2.69 -3.34 18.36
C ALA A 44 3.75 -2.63 19.22
N VAL A 45 4.99 -3.05 19.08
CA VAL A 45 6.12 -2.65 19.92
C VAL A 45 7.02 -1.70 19.15
N CYS A 46 7.35 -0.56 19.74
CA CYS A 46 8.41 0.32 19.24
C CYS A 46 9.71 0.05 19.98
N ASP A 47 10.72 -0.47 19.28
CA ASP A 47 12.10 -0.58 19.75
C ASP A 47 13.01 0.28 18.88
N ALA A 48 13.70 1.24 19.51
CA ALA A 48 14.62 2.15 18.85
C ALA A 48 14.09 2.83 17.56
N GLY A 49 12.77 3.05 17.46
CA GLY A 49 12.09 3.64 16.29
C GLY A 49 11.48 2.63 15.31
N ARG A 50 11.72 1.33 15.48
CA ARG A 50 11.16 0.26 14.66
C ARG A 50 9.92 -0.33 15.31
N TRP A 51 8.86 -0.51 14.53
CA TRP A 51 7.61 -1.12 14.99
C TRP A 51 7.52 -2.59 14.57
N THR A 52 7.29 -3.50 15.53
CA THR A 52 7.20 -4.96 15.32
C THR A 52 6.13 -5.59 16.23
N TRP A 53 5.71 -6.82 15.97
CA TRP A 53 4.76 -7.54 16.84
C TRP A 53 5.40 -8.18 18.07
N TYR A 54 6.68 -8.54 18.00
CA TYR A 54 7.36 -9.24 19.09
C TYR A 54 7.89 -8.27 20.16
N ALA A 55 7.80 -8.70 21.42
CA ALA A 55 8.28 -7.97 22.59
C ALA A 55 9.56 -8.60 23.16
N THR A 56 10.54 -7.77 23.47
CA THR A 56 11.56 -8.02 24.50
C THR A 56 11.02 -7.61 25.89
N PRO A 57 11.36 -8.31 26.99
CA PRO A 57 10.88 -7.95 28.32
C PRO A 57 11.61 -6.71 28.81
N ARG A 58 10.99 -5.54 28.69
CA ARG A 58 11.42 -4.27 29.27
C ARG A 58 10.21 -3.48 29.72
N ASP A 59 10.37 -2.56 30.66
CA ASP A 59 9.30 -1.66 31.09
C ASP A 59 8.83 -0.81 29.91
N ARG A 60 7.60 -1.04 29.44
CA ARG A 60 7.09 -0.40 28.23
C ARG A 60 6.06 0.63 28.58
N ARG A 61 6.35 1.87 28.25
CA ARG A 61 5.36 2.94 28.34
C ARG A 61 4.38 2.80 27.18
N GLN A 62 3.13 3.15 27.43
CA GLN A 62 2.08 3.08 26.44
C GLN A 62 2.11 4.31 25.49
N LEU A 63 1.74 4.10 24.23
CA LEU A 63 1.74 5.06 23.11
C LEU A 63 0.69 4.62 22.09
N GLU A 64 0.23 5.48 21.19
CA GLU A 64 -0.51 5.07 19.98
C GLU A 64 0.46 4.95 18.79
N CYS A 65 0.46 3.82 18.08
CA CYS A 65 1.32 3.66 16.90
C CYS A 65 0.80 4.47 15.70
N PRO A 66 1.66 4.83 14.73
CA PRO A 66 1.25 5.57 13.53
C PRO A 66 0.08 4.96 12.78
N ALA A 67 0.01 3.62 12.68
CA ALA A 67 -1.07 2.93 11.97
C ALA A 67 -2.41 3.04 12.72
N CYS A 68 -2.42 2.84 14.04
CA CYS A 68 -3.62 3.02 14.87
C CYS A 68 -4.10 4.47 14.83
N LYS A 69 -3.17 5.43 14.93
CA LYS A 69 -3.49 6.86 14.84
C LYS A 69 -4.19 7.21 13.52
N ARG A 70 -3.67 6.71 12.40
CA ARG A 70 -4.27 6.88 11.08
C ARG A 70 -5.67 6.27 10.97
N MET A 71 -5.85 5.05 11.47
CA MET A 71 -7.16 4.39 11.48
C MET A 71 -8.17 5.17 12.32
N ARG A 72 -7.76 5.69 13.48
CA ARG A 72 -8.62 6.51 14.35
C ARG A 72 -9.00 7.84 13.72
N GLU A 73 -8.08 8.48 13.00
CA GLU A 73 -8.30 9.78 12.34
C GLU A 73 -8.88 9.65 10.92
N ASN A 74 -9.01 8.41 10.41
CA ASN A 74 -9.41 8.09 9.04
C ASN A 74 -8.56 8.80 7.96
N VAL A 75 -7.24 8.88 8.19
CA VAL A 75 -6.27 9.50 7.28
C VAL A 75 -5.34 8.43 6.71
N PRO A 76 -5.62 7.89 5.52
CA PRO A 76 -4.79 6.85 4.91
C PRO A 76 -3.42 7.39 4.46
N ALA A 77 -2.40 6.52 4.51
CA ALA A 77 -1.10 6.79 3.90
C ALA A 77 -1.06 6.38 2.42
N GLY A 78 -2.04 5.59 1.99
CA GLY A 78 -2.15 5.20 0.60
C GLY A 78 -3.53 4.66 0.23
N GLU A 79 -3.80 4.71 -1.06
CA GLU A 79 -5.06 4.30 -1.67
C GLU A 79 -4.77 3.52 -2.96
N LEU A 80 -5.42 2.36 -3.11
CA LEU A 80 -5.41 1.56 -4.32
C LEU A 80 -6.84 1.45 -4.84
N VAL A 81 -7.08 1.96 -6.05
CA VAL A 81 -8.39 1.93 -6.69
C VAL A 81 -8.38 0.92 -7.84
N LEU A 82 -9.37 0.04 -7.86
CA LEU A 82 -9.52 -1.07 -8.79
C LEU A 82 -10.78 -0.84 -9.63
N HIS A 83 -10.65 -0.96 -10.96
CA HIS A 83 -11.76 -0.80 -11.90
C HIS A 83 -11.63 -1.73 -13.12
N GLY A 84 -12.69 -1.79 -13.93
CA GLY A 84 -12.72 -2.48 -15.23
C GLY A 84 -13.64 -3.70 -15.23
N ALA A 85 -14.09 -4.12 -16.42
CA ALA A 85 -15.05 -5.22 -16.59
C ALA A 85 -14.59 -6.51 -15.91
N TYR A 86 -13.29 -6.81 -15.99
CA TYR A 86 -12.68 -7.99 -15.38
C TYR A 86 -12.85 -8.04 -13.85
N LEU A 87 -12.85 -6.88 -13.18
CA LEU A 87 -13.07 -6.81 -11.73
C LEU A 87 -14.44 -7.36 -11.34
N HIS A 88 -15.48 -7.11 -12.15
CA HIS A 88 -16.83 -7.60 -11.86
C HIS A 88 -16.89 -9.12 -11.88
N ALA A 89 -16.28 -9.75 -12.88
CA ALA A 89 -16.25 -11.20 -13.03
C ALA A 89 -15.38 -11.90 -11.97
N HIS A 90 -14.32 -11.24 -11.49
CA HIS A 90 -13.30 -11.85 -10.63
C HIS A 90 -13.19 -11.23 -9.23
N ARG A 91 -14.20 -10.47 -8.80
CA ARG A 91 -14.18 -9.68 -7.56
C ARG A 91 -13.78 -10.48 -6.32
N GLY A 92 -14.35 -11.67 -6.14
CA GLY A 92 -14.07 -12.53 -4.99
C GLY A 92 -12.59 -12.92 -4.90
N MET A 93 -12.04 -13.45 -5.99
CA MET A 93 -10.62 -13.86 -6.05
C MET A 93 -9.67 -12.69 -5.84
N ILE A 94 -9.99 -11.52 -6.42
CA ILE A 94 -9.20 -10.30 -6.23
C ILE A 94 -9.19 -9.88 -4.75
N LEU A 95 -10.36 -9.87 -4.10
CA LEU A 95 -10.46 -9.50 -2.68
C LEU A 95 -9.72 -10.50 -1.77
N GLU A 96 -9.80 -11.80 -2.07
CA GLU A 96 -9.07 -12.84 -1.32
C GLU A 96 -7.55 -12.69 -1.47
N LEU A 97 -7.07 -12.41 -2.68
CA LEU A 97 -5.65 -12.13 -2.93
C LEU A 97 -5.17 -10.92 -2.12
N LEU A 98 -5.94 -9.83 -2.16
CA LEU A 98 -5.61 -8.59 -1.46
C LEU A 98 -5.58 -8.81 0.06
N GLN A 99 -6.57 -9.50 0.62
CA GLN A 99 -6.60 -9.80 2.05
C GLN A 99 -5.41 -10.66 2.46
N ARG A 100 -5.14 -11.75 1.73
CA ARG A 100 -4.00 -12.63 2.03
C ARG A 100 -2.67 -11.89 1.96
N GLN A 101 -2.48 -11.06 0.93
CA GLN A 101 -1.27 -10.28 0.79
C GLN A 101 -1.12 -9.25 1.91
N ALA A 102 -2.22 -8.64 2.34
CA ALA A 102 -2.23 -7.72 3.47
C ALA A 102 -1.90 -8.43 4.80
N ASP A 103 -2.47 -9.61 5.05
CA ASP A 103 -2.21 -10.36 6.28
C ASP A 103 -0.73 -10.75 6.39
N MET A 104 -0.13 -11.22 5.29
CA MET A 104 1.31 -11.52 5.22
C MET A 104 2.14 -10.28 5.51
N GLU A 105 1.87 -9.18 4.79
CA GLU A 105 2.60 -7.93 4.92
C GLU A 105 2.46 -7.33 6.33
N THR A 106 1.27 -7.36 6.91
CA THR A 106 1.01 -6.91 8.28
C THR A 106 1.79 -7.75 9.29
N SER A 107 1.90 -9.07 9.11
CA SER A 107 2.64 -9.95 10.03
C SER A 107 4.14 -9.62 10.11
N GLU A 108 4.72 -9.11 9.03
CA GLU A 108 6.14 -8.72 8.95
C GLU A 108 6.35 -7.24 9.29
N HIS A 109 5.39 -6.40 8.92
CA HIS A 109 5.46 -4.95 8.99
C HIS A 109 4.27 -4.39 9.76
N ALA A 110 4.44 -4.26 11.08
CA ALA A 110 3.35 -3.88 11.98
C ALA A 110 2.62 -2.57 11.62
N LEU A 111 3.22 -1.65 10.86
CA LEU A 111 2.57 -0.40 10.43
C LEU A 111 1.89 -0.46 9.06
N GLU A 112 2.14 -1.51 8.28
CA GLU A 112 1.58 -1.70 6.94
C GLU A 112 0.32 -2.54 7.09
N ARG A 113 -0.86 -1.90 7.06
CA ARG A 113 -2.17 -2.55 7.25
C ARG A 113 -3.17 -2.01 6.25
N ILE A 114 -4.15 -2.83 5.90
CA ILE A 114 -5.40 -2.34 5.30
C ILE A 114 -6.17 -1.61 6.40
N MET A 115 -6.57 -0.38 6.09
CA MET A 115 -7.47 0.45 6.90
C MET A 115 -8.92 0.13 6.56
N GLU A 116 -9.23 0.05 5.26
CA GLU A 116 -10.59 -0.14 4.77
C GLU A 116 -10.57 -0.75 3.36
N ILE A 117 -11.60 -1.54 3.04
CA ILE A 117 -11.91 -1.97 1.68
C ILE A 117 -13.33 -1.53 1.36
N GLU A 118 -13.45 -0.45 0.60
CA GLU A 118 -14.73 0.07 0.12
C GLU A 118 -15.13 -0.63 -1.19
N ARG A 119 -16.38 -1.08 -1.25
CA ARG A 119 -16.93 -1.89 -2.34
C ARG A 119 -18.06 -1.14 -3.00
N SER A 120 -17.84 -0.65 -4.21
CA SER A 120 -18.87 -0.03 -5.05
C SER A 120 -19.38 -1.01 -6.11
N ALA A 121 -20.37 -0.60 -6.91
CA ALA A 121 -20.84 -1.40 -8.03
C ALA A 121 -19.69 -1.70 -9.02
N ASP A 122 -18.97 -0.65 -9.42
CA ASP A 122 -17.98 -0.68 -10.52
C ASP A 122 -16.52 -0.54 -10.05
N SER A 123 -16.31 -0.57 -8.74
CA SER A 123 -14.98 -0.36 -8.17
C SER A 123 -14.76 -1.02 -6.83
N VAL A 124 -13.47 -1.19 -6.50
CA VAL A 124 -13.00 -1.49 -5.15
C VAL A 124 -11.91 -0.49 -4.80
N THR A 125 -12.04 0.16 -3.65
CA THR A 125 -11.03 1.08 -3.13
C THR A 125 -10.44 0.50 -1.85
N VAL A 126 -9.12 0.31 -1.81
CA VAL A 126 -8.39 -0.16 -0.63
C VAL A 126 -7.58 0.99 -0.06
N ARG A 127 -7.86 1.36 1.19
CA ARG A 127 -7.12 2.39 1.94
C ARG A 127 -6.15 1.70 2.91
N THR A 128 -4.94 2.22 3.04
CA THR A 128 -3.88 1.59 3.84
C THR A 128 -3.21 2.58 4.80
N THR A 129 -2.64 2.05 5.89
CA THR A 129 -1.90 2.85 6.87
C THR A 129 -0.43 3.11 6.49
N GLY A 130 0.04 2.49 5.39
CA GLY A 130 1.38 2.68 4.85
C GLY A 130 1.43 2.55 3.33
N ALA A 131 2.31 3.33 2.72
CA ALA A 131 2.50 3.36 1.27
C ALA A 131 3.17 2.08 0.73
N HIS A 132 3.90 1.34 1.58
CA HIS A 132 4.50 0.07 1.15
C HIS A 132 3.41 -0.98 0.90
N MET A 133 2.38 -1.04 1.75
CA MET A 133 1.21 -1.89 1.56
C MET A 133 0.58 -1.69 0.18
N VAL A 134 0.34 -0.43 -0.25
CA VAL A 134 -0.24 -0.15 -1.59
C VAL A 134 0.58 -0.78 -2.70
N ARG A 135 1.91 -0.59 -2.67
CA ARG A 135 2.80 -1.17 -3.70
C ARG A 135 2.73 -2.69 -3.71
N ARG A 136 2.74 -3.31 -2.52
CA ARG A 136 2.70 -4.77 -2.36
C ARG A 136 1.40 -5.37 -2.89
N LEU A 137 0.26 -4.74 -2.59
CA LEU A 137 -1.04 -5.13 -3.12
C LEU A 137 -1.12 -4.95 -4.64
N ALA A 138 -0.64 -3.81 -5.15
CA ALA A 138 -0.64 -3.50 -6.57
C ALA A 138 0.25 -4.46 -7.39
N ASP A 139 1.44 -4.79 -6.87
CA ASP A 139 2.37 -5.73 -7.49
C ASP A 139 1.79 -7.15 -7.52
N ALA A 140 1.12 -7.58 -6.43
CA ALA A 140 0.45 -8.87 -6.36
C ALA A 140 -0.71 -8.98 -7.37
N LEU A 141 -1.50 -7.93 -7.53
CA LEU A 141 -2.56 -7.87 -8.54
C LEU A 141 -2.01 -7.95 -9.96
N LEU A 142 -0.97 -7.17 -10.27
CA LEU A 142 -0.37 -7.17 -11.60
C LEU A 142 0.23 -8.55 -11.95
N HIS A 143 0.82 -9.24 -10.96
CA HIS A 143 1.34 -10.59 -11.14
C HIS A 143 0.24 -11.64 -11.35
N ALA A 144 -0.80 -11.64 -10.52
CA ALA A 144 -1.83 -12.68 -10.54
C ALA A 144 -2.93 -12.46 -11.58
N HIS A 145 -3.26 -11.20 -11.84
CA HIS A 145 -4.40 -10.79 -12.66
C HIS A 145 -4.03 -9.86 -13.82
N HIS A 146 -2.75 -9.60 -14.09
CA HIS A 146 -2.31 -8.74 -15.21
C HIS A 146 -3.02 -7.36 -15.19
N GLY A 147 -3.18 -6.72 -16.35
CA GLY A 147 -3.83 -5.41 -16.47
C GLY A 147 -2.85 -4.23 -16.47
N SER A 148 -3.38 -3.03 -16.32
CA SER A 148 -2.64 -1.78 -16.31
C SER A 148 -2.58 -1.21 -14.90
N LEU A 149 -1.38 -0.87 -14.43
CA LEU A 149 -1.15 -0.28 -13.12
C LEU A 149 -0.48 1.10 -13.27
N ALA A 150 -1.07 2.13 -12.67
CA ALA A 150 -0.50 3.46 -12.56
C ALA A 150 -0.29 3.81 -11.08
N ILE A 151 0.91 4.28 -10.72
CA ILE A 151 1.25 4.70 -9.35
C ILE A 151 1.67 6.16 -9.40
N ASN A 152 0.99 7.00 -8.63
CA ASN A 152 1.21 8.44 -8.59
C ASN A 152 1.64 8.88 -7.18
N TYR A 153 2.75 9.60 -7.11
CA TYR A 153 3.11 10.45 -5.97
C TYR A 153 2.71 11.86 -6.37
N ARG A 154 1.73 12.46 -5.71
CA ARG A 154 1.50 13.89 -5.90
C ARG A 154 2.47 14.64 -5.01
N ASP A 155 3.24 15.55 -5.61
CA ASP A 155 4.12 16.43 -4.86
C ASP A 155 3.30 17.21 -3.82
N GLY A 156 3.67 17.06 -2.55
CA GLY A 156 2.98 17.69 -1.41
C GLY A 156 1.83 16.88 -0.79
N GLU A 157 1.40 15.75 -1.36
CA GLU A 157 0.47 14.83 -0.69
C GLU A 157 1.27 13.75 0.07
N ASP A 158 1.02 13.60 1.38
CA ASP A 158 1.56 12.53 2.24
C ASP A 158 0.99 11.13 1.92
N MET A 159 0.25 11.00 0.81
CA MET A 159 -0.52 9.81 0.44
C MET A 159 -0.12 9.26 -0.93
N LEU A 160 0.14 7.95 -1.01
CA LEU A 160 0.41 7.24 -2.26
C LEU A 160 -0.91 6.79 -2.92
N ARG A 161 -1.12 7.12 -4.20
CA ARG A 161 -2.27 6.62 -4.97
C ARG A 161 -1.85 5.65 -6.06
N ALA A 162 -2.54 4.53 -6.15
CA ALA A 162 -2.39 3.56 -7.23
C ALA A 162 -3.75 3.28 -7.88
N HIS A 163 -3.75 3.13 -9.20
CA HIS A 163 -4.93 2.77 -9.98
C HIS A 163 -4.59 1.53 -10.80
N TRP A 164 -5.39 0.49 -10.62
CA TRP A 164 -5.30 -0.72 -11.43
C TRP A 164 -6.59 -0.87 -12.22
N THR A 165 -6.43 -1.12 -13.52
CA THR A 165 -7.54 -1.32 -14.44
C THR A 165 -7.28 -2.53 -15.32
N ARG A 166 -8.31 -3.35 -15.49
CA ARG A 166 -8.32 -4.40 -16.50
C ARG A 166 -9.72 -4.51 -17.10
N ASP A 167 -9.78 -4.29 -18.40
CA ASP A 167 -10.99 -4.57 -19.19
C ASP A 167 -10.95 -6.04 -19.65
N ASP A 168 -12.14 -6.58 -19.93
CA ASP A 168 -12.25 -7.90 -20.56
C ASP A 168 -11.70 -7.81 -21.99
N ALA A 169 -10.92 -8.83 -22.38
CA ALA A 169 -10.36 -8.97 -23.72
C ALA A 169 -11.36 -9.61 -24.68
#